data_AF-A0A7X1FRN4-F1
#
_entry.id   AF-A0A7X1FRN4-F1
#
_cell.length_a   1.000
_cell.length_b   1.000
_cell.length_c   1.000
_cell.angle_alpha   90.00
_cell.angle_beta   90.00
_cell.angle_gamma   90.00
#
_symmetry.space_group_name_H-M   'P 1'
#
loop_
_entity.id
_entity.type
_entity.pdbx_description
1 polymer ?
#
loop_
_entity_poly.entity_id
_entity_poly.type
_entity_poly.pdbx_seq_one_letter_code
_entity_poly.pdbx_strand_id
1 'polypeptide(L)' 'MKTIERAARALCKFDGQPENIRFEGAPMWRSYVPQVRALFDSVRTAAPTGTDVEGWRMMIEAALAEGDDI' A
#
# COMPACT_ATOMS: atom_id res chain seq x y z
N MET A 1 -9.03 -8.36 2.33
CA MET A 1 -7.99 -7.44 2.84
C MET A 1 -7.49 -6.64 1.65
N LYS A 2 -7.56 -5.31 1.73
CA LYS A 2 -7.19 -4.40 0.64
C LYS A 2 -5.67 -4.44 0.39
N THR A 3 -5.23 -4.14 -0.82
CA THR A 3 -3.82 -4.22 -1.23
C THR A 3 -2.93 -3.30 -0.38
N ILE A 4 -3.40 -2.06 -0.16
CA ILE A 4 -2.72 -1.06 0.66
C ILE A 4 -2.60 -1.51 2.12
N GLU A 5 -3.68 -2.07 2.69
CA GLU A 5 -3.66 -2.59 4.06
C GLU A 5 -2.63 -3.72 4.20
N ARG A 6 -2.60 -4.67 3.27
CA ARG A 6 -1.64 -5.77 3.28
C ARG A 6 -0.20 -5.26 3.25
N ALA A 7 0.10 -4.31 2.38
CA ALA A 7 1.42 -3.71 2.26
C ALA A 7 1.80 -2.90 3.50
N ALA A 8 0.86 -2.16 4.08
CA ALA A 8 1.08 -1.35 5.28
C ALA A 8 1.36 -2.24 6.51
N ARG A 9 0.64 -3.35 6.66
CA ARG A 9 0.92 -4.38 7.68
C ARG A 9 2.29 -5.01 7.49
N ALA A 10 2.68 -5.32 6.25
CA ALA A 10 4.01 -5.84 5.94
C ALA A 10 5.12 -4.84 6.30
N LEU A 11 4.93 -3.55 6.01
CA LEU A 11 5.89 -2.51 6.36
C LEU A 11 5.98 -2.30 7.88
N CYS A 12 4.84 -2.31 8.57
CA CYS A 12 4.80 -2.25 10.04
C CYS A 12 5.59 -3.42 10.67
N LYS A 13 5.42 -4.64 10.14
CA LYS A 13 6.17 -5.82 10.58
C LYS A 13 7.67 -5.71 10.27
N PHE A 14 8.02 -5.13 9.12
CA PHE A 14 9.42 -4.88 8.74
C PHE A 14 10.10 -3.93 9.74
N ASP A 15 9.41 -2.89 10.19
CA ASP A 15 9.88 -1.94 11.22
C ASP A 15 9.83 -2.49 12.65
N GLY A 16 9.47 -3.77 12.83
CA GLY A 16 9.39 -4.42 14.14
C GLY A 16 8.23 -3.93 15.01
N GLN A 17 7.26 -3.22 14.43
CA GLN A 17 6.10 -2.71 15.14
C GLN A 17 4.93 -3.71 15.05
N PRO A 18 4.23 -3.98 16.16
CA PRO A 18 3.04 -4.82 16.13
C PRO A 18 1.89 -4.12 15.38
N GLU A 19 1.41 -4.71 14.29
CA GLU A 19 0.45 -4.09 13.37
C GLU A 19 -0.88 -3.64 14.01
N ASN A 20 -1.35 -4.34 15.05
CA ASN A 20 -2.69 -4.13 15.63
C ASN A 20 -2.69 -3.33 16.95
N ILE A 21 -1.54 -2.82 17.43
CA ILE A 21 -1.58 -1.90 18.57
C ILE A 21 -2.26 -0.59 18.16
N ARG A 22 -2.89 0.08 19.13
CA ARG A 22 -3.48 1.39 18.88
C ARG A 22 -2.42 2.47 18.97
N PHE A 23 -2.31 3.26 17.91
CA PHE A 23 -1.52 4.48 17.83
C PHE A 23 -2.45 5.58 17.30
N GLU A 24 -2.55 6.71 18.02
CA GLU A 24 -3.44 7.83 17.64
C GLU A 24 -4.91 7.43 17.38
N GLY A 25 -5.42 6.41 18.09
CA GLY A 25 -6.80 5.93 17.96
C GLY A 25 -7.03 4.95 16.79
N ALA A 26 -6.00 4.66 15.98
CA ALA A 26 -6.05 3.72 14.87
C ALA A 26 -5.07 2.55 15.08
N PRO A 27 -5.25 1.40 14.38
CA PRO A 27 -4.21 0.37 14.32
C PRO A 27 -2.89 0.93 13.75
N MET A 28 -1.76 0.55 14.32
CA MET A 28 -0.43 1.04 13.98
C MET A 28 -0.11 0.96 12.49
N TRP A 29 -0.57 -0.09 11.79
CA TRP A 29 -0.34 -0.22 10.36
C TRP A 29 -0.91 0.95 9.54
N ARG A 30 -1.95 1.66 10.01
CA ARG A 30 -2.52 2.81 9.28
C ARG A 30 -1.52 3.95 9.11
N SER A 31 -0.59 4.12 10.05
CA SER A 31 0.48 5.13 9.97
C SER A 31 1.47 4.88 8.82
N TYR A 32 1.43 3.69 8.21
CA TYR A 32 2.28 3.30 7.07
C TYR A 32 1.58 3.43 5.71
N VAL A 33 0.29 3.78 5.68
CA VAL A 33 -0.47 3.97 4.44
C VAL A 33 0.16 5.01 3.52
N PRO A 34 0.63 6.19 3.99
CA PRO A 34 1.28 7.17 3.12
C PRO A 34 2.53 6.64 2.41
N GLN A 35 3.35 5.85 3.09
CA GLN A 35 4.58 5.24 2.56
C GLN A 35 4.25 4.20 1.49
N VAL A 36 3.20 3.40 1.72
CA VAL A 36 2.72 2.43 0.74
C VAL A 36 2.18 3.15 -0.50
N ARG A 37 1.41 4.22 -0.34
CA ARG A 37 0.93 5.02 -1.49
C ARG A 37 2.09 5.57 -2.30
N ALA A 38 3.10 6.15 -1.65
CA ALA A 38 4.30 6.65 -2.31
C ALA A 38 5.02 5.54 -3.12
N LEU A 39 5.09 4.32 -2.57
CA LEU A 39 5.65 3.16 -3.29
C LEU A 39 4.84 2.84 -4.56
N PHE A 40 3.51 2.70 -4.45
CA PHE A 40 2.65 2.37 -5.59
C PHE A 40 2.66 3.49 -6.65
N ASP A 41 2.69 4.74 -6.24
CA ASP A 41 2.85 5.90 -7.12
C ASP A 41 4.17 5.86 -7.89
N SER A 42 5.27 5.49 -7.23
CA SER A 42 6.60 5.45 -7.85
C SER A 42 6.71 4.39 -8.96
N VAL A 43 5.98 3.28 -8.83
CA VAL A 43 6.02 2.17 -9.80
C VAL A 43 4.90 2.24 -10.82
N ARG A 44 3.95 3.18 -10.67
CA ARG A 44 2.81 3.38 -11.58
C ARG A 44 3.24 3.53 -13.03
N THR A 45 4.29 4.30 -13.29
CA THR A 45 4.79 4.57 -14.64
C THR A 45 5.94 3.65 -15.06
N ALA A 46 6.36 2.72 -14.20
CA ALA A 46 7.51 1.85 -14.40
C ALA A 46 7.08 0.38 -14.50
N ALA A 47 6.16 0.08 -15.42
CA ALA A 47 5.72 -1.28 -15.69
C ALA A 47 6.93 -2.18 -16.04
N PRO A 48 7.06 -3.36 -15.43
CA PRO A 48 8.15 -4.28 -15.75
C PRO A 48 8.11 -4.71 -17.22
N THR A 49 9.28 -4.96 -17.81
CA THR A 49 9.40 -5.45 -19.19
C THR A 49 8.60 -6.73 -19.39
N GLY A 50 7.81 -6.80 -20.46
CA GLY A 50 6.98 -7.96 -20.79
C GLY A 50 5.63 -7.99 -20.08
N THR A 51 5.26 -6.93 -19.35
CA THR A 51 3.94 -6.78 -18.72
C THR A 51 3.02 -5.96 -19.63
N ASP A 52 1.73 -6.28 -19.62
CA ASP A 52 0.71 -5.36 -20.15
C ASP A 52 0.70 -4.06 -19.34
N VAL A 53 1.07 -2.96 -19.97
CA VAL A 53 1.25 -1.65 -19.32
C VAL A 53 -0.08 -1.09 -18.81
N GLU A 54 -1.15 -1.29 -19.57
CA GLU A 54 -2.47 -0.78 -19.18
C GLU A 54 -3.03 -1.61 -18.02
N GLY A 55 -2.96 -2.94 -18.10
CA GLY A 55 -3.30 -3.83 -16.99
C GLY A 55 -2.48 -3.53 -15.73
N TRP A 56 -1.18 -3.29 -15.86
CA TRP A 56 -0.32 -2.86 -14.73
C TRP A 56 -0.83 -1.57 -14.08
N ARG A 57 -1.11 -0.56 -14.90
CA ARG A 57 -1.60 0.73 -14.42
C ARG A 57 -2.94 0.58 -13.72
N MET A 58 -3.89 -0.13 -14.33
CA MET A 58 -5.22 -0.37 -13.76
C MET A 58 -5.14 -1.05 -12.39
N MET A 59 -4.25 -2.04 -12.24
CA MET A 59 -4.02 -2.72 -10.97
C MET A 59 -3.51 -1.77 -9.88
N ILE A 60 -2.59 -0.86 -10.24
CA ILE A 60 -2.05 0.13 -9.29
C ILE A 60 -3.11 1.17 -8.91
N GLU A 61 -3.85 1.69 -9.89
CA GLU A 61 -4.93 2.66 -9.63
C GLU A 61 -6.02 2.04 -8.74
N ALA A 62 -6.38 0.77 -8.98
CA ALA A 62 -7.31 0.06 -8.11
C ALA A 62 -6.78 -0.09 -6.68
N ALA A 63 -5.50 -0.42 -6.50
CA ALA A 63 -4.87 -0.49 -5.18
C ALA A 63 -4.88 0.87 -4.47
N LEU A 64 -4.58 1.96 -5.19
CA LEU A 64 -4.58 3.30 -4.61
C LEU A 64 -5.99 3.76 -4.22
N ALA A 65 -6.99 3.52 -5.06
CA ALA A 65 -8.39 3.83 -4.77
C ALA A 65 -8.90 3.05 -3.55
N GLU A 66 -8.53 1.78 -3.39
CA GLU A 66 -8.83 1.02 -2.18
C GLU A 66 -8.30 1.70 -0.91
N GLY A 67 -7.14 2.35 -0.99
CA GLY A 67 -6.50 3.04 0.13
C GLY A 67 -7.12 4.38 0.52
N ASP A 68 -8.01 4.95 -0.30
CA ASP A 68 -8.71 6.21 0.01
C ASP A 68 -9.82 6.03 1.06
N ASP A 69 -10.41 4.83 1.18
CA ASP A 69 -11.48 4.56 2.15
C ASP A 69 -10.98 4.04 3.52
N ILE A 70 -9.66 4.03 3.75
CA ILE A 70 -9.04 3.38 4.92
C ILE A 70 -8.42 4.40 5.86
#